data_AF-A0A7S0MHY4-F1
#
_entry.id   AF-A0A7S0MHY4-F1
#
_cell.length_a   1.000
_cell.length_b   1.000
_cell.length_c   1.000
_cell.angle_alpha   90.00
_cell.angle_beta   90.00
_cell.angle_gamma   90.00
#
_symmetry.space_group_name_H-M   'P 1'
#
loop_
_entity.id
_entity.type
_entity.pdbx_description
1 polymer ?
#
loop_
_entity_poly.entity_id
_entity_poly.type
_entity_poly.pdbx_seq_one_letter_code
_entity_poly.pdbx_strand_id
1 'polypeptide(L)'
;ENGFFRIVRGVDASLIESRSGLSVVKPLTPKSCPTTKCANGAVTLKDCTCRCDNGLTGKTCSLCSLTCLNGGVRDGACSKCTCPLGFFGTRCEGGFKVLPLASCVGDTTSLSISYAFSGTAPPPTQTSLVGFYSLDETAPLKSLVSASVCSKYTKYDARVKGGLCPSSGTLKLSPPATPGQYKIVLAPWSPVNEFGMQGYSALKDSNVIGVYTVLPSGCSAASKKVAIATNNPQSILNDALAAAKIVQSTQLAAMKARLDLVKPLTTTLQAEQPASLTITGLDTQKPLIWLGLLQQICFRIPASVNVNPKQLVLYVGDGTSGTYYPNALGSGSGQLSADYQGCTPFTVSSGVPVGAYTIKLEEVNSGNSFASVSFDAGKAAVMFSTMTPQSGAILLTAKWSVDATHATLTDTVKILNVQGTVVYWFYTSCRCQNSPGSAPVPEGTFTFKLLKLNSVPGGYTVKLCPSGGDLVAAVGSDWIPWAQLGW
;
A
#
# COMPACT_ATOMS: atom_id res chain seq x y z
N GLU A 1 52.17 -24.45 11.41
CA GLU A 1 52.58 -24.25 10.00
C GLU A 1 51.66 -23.21 9.35
N ASN A 2 52.17 -22.42 8.39
CA ASN A 2 51.45 -21.34 7.70
C ASN A 2 50.86 -20.23 8.59
N GLY A 3 51.52 -19.89 9.71
CA GLY A 3 51.09 -18.79 10.58
C GLY A 3 49.91 -19.11 11.51
N PHE A 4 49.37 -20.32 11.46
CA PHE A 4 48.36 -20.80 12.38
C PHE A 4 48.97 -21.75 13.41
N PHE A 5 48.69 -21.49 14.69
CA PHE A 5 48.96 -22.41 15.79
C PHE A 5 47.63 -22.90 16.37
N ARG A 6 47.52 -24.21 16.61
CA ARG A 6 46.40 -24.79 17.35
C ARG A 6 46.75 -24.75 18.83
N ILE A 7 45.95 -24.05 19.62
CA ILE A 7 46.05 -24.09 21.08
C ILE A 7 45.35 -25.38 21.54
N VAL A 8 46.06 -26.18 22.32
CA VAL A 8 45.52 -27.42 22.91
C VAL A 8 44.45 -27.03 23.91
N ARG A 9 43.22 -27.55 23.76
CA ARG A 9 42.13 -27.26 24.70
C ARG A 9 42.47 -27.83 26.09
N GLY A 10 42.26 -27.04 27.13
CA GLY A 10 42.39 -27.47 28.53
C GLY A 10 43.79 -27.31 29.13
N VAL A 11 44.73 -26.68 28.42
CA VAL A 11 46.07 -26.37 28.94
C VAL A 11 46.45 -24.96 28.49
N ASP A 12 46.92 -24.11 29.41
CA ASP A 12 47.34 -22.73 29.11
C ASP A 12 48.70 -22.68 28.40
N ALA A 13 48.75 -23.31 27.23
CA ALA A 13 49.97 -23.50 26.45
C ALA A 13 50.55 -22.18 25.91
N SER A 14 49.76 -21.10 25.89
CA SER A 14 50.19 -19.77 25.46
C SER A 14 50.38 -18.76 26.59
N LEU A 15 50.22 -19.18 27.86
CA LEU A 15 50.30 -18.32 29.05
C LEU A 15 49.31 -17.13 29.04
N ILE A 16 48.25 -17.19 28.23
CA ILE A 16 47.26 -16.12 28.09
C ILE A 16 46.33 -16.10 29.31
N GLU A 17 46.05 -17.27 29.87
CA GLU A 17 45.19 -17.39 31.05
C GLU A 17 45.97 -17.12 32.35
N SER A 18 47.28 -17.42 32.39
CA SER A 18 48.11 -17.35 33.60
C SER A 18 48.87 -16.04 33.82
N ARG A 19 49.17 -15.23 32.79
CA ARG A 19 50.02 -14.03 32.97
C ARG A 19 49.28 -12.71 33.15
N SER A 20 48.03 -12.61 32.71
CA SER A 20 47.24 -11.41 32.95
C SER A 20 45.81 -11.71 32.52
N GLY A 21 44.95 -12.03 33.49
CA GLY A 21 43.54 -12.26 33.25
C GLY A 21 42.95 -11.23 32.29
N LEU A 22 42.05 -11.69 31.43
CA LEU A 22 41.42 -10.91 30.37
C LEU A 22 41.09 -9.50 30.88
N SER A 23 41.89 -8.51 30.47
CA SER A 23 41.69 -7.14 30.89
C SER A 23 40.52 -6.60 30.10
N VAL A 24 39.31 -6.81 30.62
CA VAL A 24 38.10 -6.24 30.06
C VAL A 24 38.20 -4.74 30.30
N VAL A 25 38.57 -4.00 29.26
CA VAL A 25 38.51 -2.54 29.28
C VAL A 25 37.05 -2.20 29.55
N LYS A 26 36.72 -1.74 30.75
CA LYS A 26 35.37 -1.28 31.06
C LYS A 26 35.09 -0.11 30.12
N PRO A 27 34.22 -0.25 29.11
CA PRO A 27 34.01 0.83 28.15
C PRO A 27 33.52 2.03 28.95
N LEU A 28 34.13 3.19 28.72
CA LEU A 28 33.63 4.46 29.21
C LEU A 28 32.25 4.65 28.58
N THR A 29 31.21 4.23 29.30
CA THR A 29 29.84 4.47 28.91
C THR A 29 29.63 5.97 29.00
N PRO A 30 29.35 6.67 27.88
CA PRO A 30 29.14 8.10 27.94
C PRO A 30 28.01 8.37 28.95
N LYS A 31 28.25 9.31 29.86
CA LYS A 31 27.26 9.79 30.84
C LYS A 31 25.97 10.05 30.07
N SER A 32 24.96 9.21 30.24
CA SER A 32 23.67 9.36 29.59
C SER A 32 23.13 10.73 29.98
N CYS A 33 22.85 11.60 29.01
CA CYS A 33 22.28 12.92 29.26
C CYS A 33 20.93 12.76 29.97
N PRO A 34 20.81 13.07 31.27
CA PRO A 34 19.69 12.54 32.06
C PRO A 34 18.34 13.15 31.71
N THR A 35 18.29 14.29 31.02
CA THR A 35 17.06 15.09 30.90
C THR A 35 16.88 15.88 29.60
N THR A 36 17.90 16.03 28.75
CA THR A 36 17.76 16.84 27.52
C THR A 36 17.01 16.07 26.44
N LYS A 37 15.71 16.30 26.31
CA LYS A 37 14.92 15.88 25.15
C LYS A 37 14.97 16.94 24.07
N CYS A 38 15.68 16.66 22.98
CA CYS A 38 15.68 17.49 21.79
C CYS A 38 14.36 17.28 21.02
N ALA A 39 13.70 18.38 20.65
CA ALA A 39 12.44 18.35 19.90
C ALA A 39 12.70 18.18 18.39
N ASN A 40 11.65 17.88 17.62
CA ASN A 40 11.65 17.91 16.16
C ASN A 40 12.76 17.06 15.49
N GLY A 41 13.16 15.95 16.13
CA GLY A 41 14.19 15.05 15.60
C GLY A 41 15.62 15.57 15.72
N ALA A 42 15.86 16.65 16.48
CA ALA A 42 17.20 17.17 16.73
C ALA A 42 18.07 16.16 17.52
N VAL A 43 19.38 16.20 17.26
CA VAL A 43 20.35 15.25 17.84
C VAL A 43 20.93 15.81 19.13
N THR A 44 20.92 15.00 20.19
CA THR A 44 21.63 15.32 21.44
C THR A 44 23.13 15.10 21.26
N LEU A 45 23.91 16.14 21.53
CA LEU A 45 25.38 16.11 21.47
C LEU A 45 25.97 15.54 22.78
N LYS A 46 27.28 15.23 22.76
CA LYS A 46 27.99 14.65 23.92
C LYS A 46 28.02 15.54 25.16
N ASP A 47 27.85 16.85 24.98
CA ASP A 47 27.76 17.84 26.06
C ASP A 47 26.31 18.05 26.56
N CYS A 48 25.38 17.20 26.13
CA CYS A 48 23.96 17.27 26.45
C CYS A 48 23.22 18.51 25.94
N THR A 49 23.79 19.19 24.93
CA THR A 49 23.08 20.22 24.16
C THR A 49 22.39 19.59 22.94
N CYS A 50 21.44 20.31 22.35
CA CYS A 50 20.76 19.88 21.13
C CYS A 50 21.38 20.57 19.91
N ARG A 51 21.73 19.79 18.89
CA ARG A 51 22.05 20.35 17.57
C ARG A 51 20.76 20.55 16.79
N CYS A 52 20.38 21.81 16.60
CA CYS A 52 19.20 22.18 15.85
C CYS A 52 19.51 22.25 14.36
N ASP A 53 18.80 21.46 13.56
CA ASP A 53 18.89 21.49 12.11
C ASP A 53 17.75 22.32 11.51
N ASN A 54 17.89 22.71 10.24
CA ASN A 54 16.83 23.29 9.41
C ASN A 54 16.06 24.47 10.03
N GLY A 55 16.75 25.52 10.50
CA GLY A 55 16.11 26.74 11.00
C GLY A 55 15.40 26.60 12.36
N LEU A 56 15.53 25.46 13.02
CA LEU A 56 15.16 25.29 14.42
C LEU A 56 16.17 25.97 15.34
N THR A 57 15.69 26.52 16.45
CA THR A 57 16.50 27.26 17.43
C THR A 57 16.05 26.95 18.86
N GLY A 58 16.81 27.49 19.83
CA GLY A 58 16.57 27.31 21.25
C GLY A 58 17.25 26.07 21.83
N LYS A 59 17.32 25.99 23.15
CA LYS A 59 18.06 24.93 23.89
C LYS A 59 17.60 23.51 23.54
N THR A 60 16.33 23.35 23.15
CA THR A 60 15.72 22.06 22.79
C THR A 60 15.32 21.96 21.33
N CYS A 61 15.67 22.93 20.48
CA CYS A 61 15.26 22.96 19.06
C CYS A 61 13.73 22.94 18.84
N SER A 62 12.99 23.49 19.80
CA SER A 62 11.52 23.59 19.76
C SER A 62 11.03 24.87 19.10
N LEU A 63 11.88 25.90 18.99
CA LEU A 63 11.54 27.16 18.37
C LEU A 63 11.91 27.12 16.89
N CYS A 64 11.09 27.74 16.06
CA CYS A 64 11.36 27.84 14.64
C CYS A 64 11.61 29.30 14.24
N SER A 65 12.84 29.60 13.81
CA SER A 65 13.24 30.95 13.37
C SER A 65 12.99 31.20 11.88
N LEU A 66 12.60 30.16 11.12
CA LEU A 66 12.33 30.27 9.69
C LEU A 66 11.18 31.25 9.42
N THR A 67 11.48 32.33 8.70
CA THR A 67 10.50 33.33 8.27
C THR A 67 10.24 33.19 6.77
N CYS A 68 9.00 32.86 6.42
CA CYS A 68 8.55 32.74 5.03
C CYS A 68 8.25 34.12 4.43
N LEU A 69 8.68 34.30 3.19
CA LEU A 69 8.47 35.50 2.39
C LEU A 69 7.36 35.28 1.37
N ASN A 70 6.92 36.36 0.72
CA ASN A 70 5.98 36.33 -0.41
C ASN A 70 4.68 35.55 -0.15
N GLY A 71 4.21 35.49 1.10
CA GLY A 71 3.00 34.77 1.48
C GLY A 71 3.17 33.26 1.67
N GLY A 72 4.40 32.75 1.71
CA GLY A 72 4.67 31.35 2.01
C GLY A 72 4.24 30.94 3.43
N VAL A 73 3.92 29.66 3.58
CA VAL A 73 3.48 29.07 4.85
C VAL A 73 4.54 28.08 5.32
N ARG A 74 4.95 28.20 6.57
CA ARG A 74 5.97 27.33 7.17
C ARG A 74 5.53 25.87 7.13
N ASP A 75 6.42 24.97 6.74
CA ASP A 75 6.15 23.53 6.85
C ASP A 75 6.10 23.08 8.32
N GLY A 76 5.51 21.91 8.59
CA GLY A 76 5.41 21.40 9.97
C GLY A 76 6.76 21.10 10.62
N ALA A 77 7.83 20.93 9.83
CA ALA A 77 9.16 20.58 10.30
C ALA A 77 10.08 21.80 10.53
N CYS A 78 9.58 23.03 10.30
CA CYS A 78 10.38 24.26 10.24
C CYS A 78 11.48 24.27 9.16
N SER A 79 11.53 23.28 8.27
CA SER A 79 12.69 23.06 7.41
C SER A 79 12.71 23.94 6.17
N LYS A 80 11.52 24.26 5.66
CA LYS A 80 11.29 25.11 4.51
C LYS A 80 9.89 25.73 4.57
N CYS A 81 9.66 26.69 3.70
CA CYS A 81 8.34 27.24 3.45
C CYS A 81 7.68 26.50 2.29
N THR A 82 6.40 26.23 2.42
CA THR A 82 5.54 25.90 1.28
C THR A 82 5.24 27.21 0.57
N CYS A 83 5.70 27.33 -0.67
CA CYS A 83 5.66 28.58 -1.41
C CYS A 83 4.37 28.71 -2.23
N PRO A 84 3.83 29.93 -2.36
CA PRO A 84 2.72 30.18 -3.27
C PRO A 84 3.14 29.96 -4.73
N LEU A 85 2.16 29.82 -5.62
CA LEU A 85 2.41 29.70 -7.06
C LEU A 85 3.35 30.82 -7.53
N GLY A 86 4.37 30.43 -8.29
CA GLY A 86 5.40 31.33 -8.81
C GLY A 86 6.57 31.61 -7.86
N PHE A 87 6.55 31.18 -6.60
CA PHE A 87 7.66 31.39 -5.66
C PHE A 87 8.37 30.08 -5.29
N PHE A 88 9.66 30.19 -4.96
CA PHE A 88 10.54 29.08 -4.63
C PHE A 88 11.67 29.53 -3.70
N GLY A 89 12.46 28.56 -3.22
CA GLY A 89 13.49 28.77 -2.21
C GLY A 89 13.02 28.36 -0.82
N THR A 90 13.96 28.21 0.11
CA THR A 90 13.67 27.73 1.47
C THR A 90 12.73 28.68 2.22
N ARG A 91 12.77 29.97 1.88
CA ARG A 91 11.94 31.04 2.46
C ARG A 91 10.97 31.63 1.44
N CYS A 92 10.81 31.04 0.25
CA CYS A 92 10.05 31.64 -0.85
C CYS A 92 10.60 33.00 -1.31
N GLU A 93 11.92 33.19 -1.19
CA GLU A 93 12.65 34.42 -1.48
C GLU A 93 12.84 34.70 -2.98
N GLY A 94 12.80 33.65 -3.80
CA GLY A 94 12.87 33.75 -5.25
C GLY A 94 11.50 33.51 -5.87
N GLY A 95 11.21 34.14 -7.00
CA GLY A 95 9.94 33.91 -7.66
C GLY A 95 9.58 34.88 -8.78
N PHE A 96 8.35 34.70 -9.22
CA PHE A 96 7.64 35.52 -10.18
C PHE A 96 6.50 36.24 -9.48
N LYS A 97 6.35 37.53 -9.79
CA LYS A 97 5.23 38.35 -9.36
C LYS A 97 4.49 38.85 -10.59
N VAL A 98 3.23 38.45 -10.69
CA VAL A 98 2.32 38.75 -11.80
C VAL A 98 1.36 39.86 -11.38
N LEU A 99 1.31 40.95 -12.13
CA LEU A 99 0.36 42.04 -11.90
C LEU A 99 -0.11 42.70 -13.22
N PRO A 100 -1.41 43.05 -13.35
CA PRO A 100 -2.50 42.68 -12.46
C PRO A 100 -2.82 41.17 -12.55
N LEU A 101 -3.68 40.66 -11.67
CA LEU A 101 -4.13 39.25 -11.71
C LEU A 101 -5.49 39.07 -12.42
N ALA A 102 -6.08 40.17 -12.91
CA ALA A 102 -7.27 40.14 -13.76
C ALA A 102 -7.37 41.37 -14.66
N SER A 103 -8.11 41.26 -15.76
CA SER A 103 -8.50 42.35 -16.67
C SER A 103 -9.91 42.14 -17.22
N CYS A 104 -10.50 43.17 -17.84
CA CYS A 104 -11.65 42.99 -18.71
C CYS A 104 -11.19 42.75 -20.16
N VAL A 105 -11.99 42.06 -20.98
CA VAL A 105 -11.79 42.05 -22.44
C VAL A 105 -11.76 43.49 -22.96
N GLY A 106 -10.73 43.80 -23.74
CA GLY A 106 -10.49 45.13 -24.29
C GLY A 106 -9.60 46.04 -23.43
N ASP A 107 -9.23 45.63 -22.21
CA ASP A 107 -8.24 46.35 -21.41
C ASP A 107 -6.89 46.38 -22.16
N THR A 108 -6.36 47.56 -22.42
CA THR A 108 -5.03 47.75 -23.03
C THR A 108 -3.90 47.64 -22.01
N THR A 109 -4.22 47.36 -20.74
CA THR A 109 -3.23 47.26 -19.67
C THR A 109 -2.42 45.97 -19.82
N SER A 110 -1.16 46.09 -20.21
CA SER A 110 -0.26 44.93 -20.28
C SER A 110 -0.08 44.31 -18.90
N LEU A 111 -0.10 42.98 -18.86
CA LEU A 111 0.30 42.19 -17.71
C LEU A 111 1.82 42.30 -17.53
N SER A 112 2.27 42.68 -16.34
CA SER A 112 3.66 42.73 -15.96
C SER A 112 4.02 41.50 -15.12
N ILE A 113 5.03 40.76 -15.56
CA ILE A 113 5.62 39.66 -14.78
C ILE A 113 7.03 40.07 -14.41
N SER A 114 7.22 40.44 -13.15
CA SER A 114 8.56 40.68 -12.58
C SER A 114 9.09 39.41 -11.95
N TYR A 115 10.38 39.15 -12.07
CA TYR A 115 11.02 37.99 -11.46
C TYR A 115 12.29 38.40 -10.72
N ALA A 116 12.60 37.66 -9.66
CA ALA A 116 13.83 37.78 -8.91
C ALA A 116 14.25 36.39 -8.40
N PHE A 117 15.48 36.00 -8.71
CA PHE A 117 16.11 34.76 -8.29
C PHE A 117 17.16 35.12 -7.25
N SER A 118 16.99 34.64 -6.03
CA SER A 118 17.95 34.81 -4.95
C SER A 118 18.37 33.45 -4.38
N GLY A 119 19.57 33.40 -3.79
CA GLY A 119 20.10 32.18 -3.18
C GLY A 119 20.58 31.14 -4.20
N THR A 120 20.19 29.88 -3.99
CA THR A 120 20.68 28.70 -4.75
C THR A 120 19.79 28.32 -5.93
N ALA A 121 18.63 28.95 -6.11
CA ALA A 121 17.73 28.64 -7.21
C ALA A 121 18.27 29.24 -8.53
N PRO A 122 18.59 28.43 -9.55
CA PRO A 122 19.09 28.95 -10.80
C PRO A 122 17.98 29.76 -11.50
N PRO A 123 18.30 30.92 -12.09
CA PRO A 123 17.36 31.63 -12.95
C PRO A 123 16.97 30.75 -14.16
N PRO A 124 15.82 31.00 -14.80
CA PRO A 124 15.40 30.32 -16.00
C PRO A 124 16.45 30.48 -17.09
N THR A 125 16.50 29.53 -18.00
CA THR A 125 17.36 29.62 -19.18
C THR A 125 16.79 30.66 -20.15
N GLN A 126 17.63 31.15 -21.06
CA GLN A 126 17.20 31.97 -22.20
C GLN A 126 16.17 31.26 -23.10
N THR A 127 16.08 29.94 -23.02
CA THR A 127 15.04 29.15 -23.69
C THR A 127 13.73 29.06 -22.90
N SER A 128 13.60 29.70 -21.76
CA SER A 128 12.33 29.66 -21.03
C SER A 128 11.29 30.59 -21.66
N LEU A 129 10.09 30.06 -21.85
CA LEU A 129 8.92 30.79 -22.34
C LEU A 129 7.93 30.97 -21.19
N VAL A 130 7.28 32.12 -21.16
CA VAL A 130 6.11 32.34 -20.31
C VAL A 130 4.89 32.51 -21.21
N GLY A 131 3.81 31.80 -20.90
CA GLY A 131 2.58 31.90 -21.68
C GLY A 131 1.31 31.63 -20.90
N PHE A 132 0.19 32.00 -21.52
CA PHE A 132 -1.16 31.72 -21.02
C PHE A 132 -1.70 30.43 -21.59
N TYR A 133 -2.28 29.62 -20.71
CA TYR A 133 -3.00 28.39 -21.03
C TYR A 133 -4.34 28.43 -20.31
N SER A 134 -5.41 27.91 -20.90
CA SER A 134 -6.64 27.73 -20.13
C SER A 134 -6.35 26.78 -18.96
N LEU A 135 -7.12 26.90 -17.87
CA LEU A 135 -6.90 26.06 -16.69
C LEU A 135 -6.97 24.56 -17.04
N ASP A 136 -7.92 24.19 -17.89
CA ASP A 136 -8.17 22.81 -18.32
C ASP A 136 -7.24 22.33 -19.45
N GLU A 137 -6.43 23.21 -20.06
CA GLU A 137 -5.54 22.82 -21.15
C GLU A 137 -4.36 22.00 -20.62
N THR A 138 -4.19 20.81 -21.17
CA THR A 138 -3.06 19.91 -20.89
C THR A 138 -2.09 19.84 -22.06
N ALA A 139 -2.47 20.32 -23.25
CA ALA A 139 -1.63 20.31 -24.43
C ALA A 139 -0.59 21.45 -24.40
N PRO A 140 0.72 21.12 -24.47
CA PRO A 140 1.80 22.09 -24.29
C PRO A 140 1.97 23.13 -25.40
N LEU A 141 1.36 22.93 -26.56
CA LEU A 141 1.58 23.75 -27.75
C LEU A 141 0.44 24.73 -28.05
N LYS A 142 -0.63 24.71 -27.25
CA LYS A 142 -1.79 25.61 -27.42
C LYS A 142 -1.73 26.83 -26.49
N SER A 143 -0.56 27.46 -26.38
CA SER A 143 -0.46 28.74 -25.68
C SER A 143 -1.21 29.81 -26.46
N LEU A 144 -2.08 30.58 -25.80
CA LEU A 144 -2.81 31.66 -26.46
C LEU A 144 -1.91 32.87 -26.75
N VAL A 145 -1.00 33.16 -25.82
CA VAL A 145 0.01 34.22 -25.91
C VAL A 145 1.25 33.73 -25.18
N SER A 146 2.44 33.93 -25.76
CA SER A 146 3.72 33.59 -25.13
C SER A 146 4.79 34.65 -25.40
N ALA A 147 5.78 34.74 -24.50
CA ALA A 147 6.99 35.51 -24.71
C ALA A 147 8.21 34.81 -24.09
N SER A 148 9.38 35.04 -24.67
CA SER A 148 10.65 34.66 -24.01
C SER A 148 10.86 35.52 -22.78
N VAL A 149 11.27 34.89 -21.67
CA VAL A 149 11.55 35.56 -20.39
C VAL A 149 12.64 36.63 -20.55
N CYS A 150 13.59 36.42 -21.47
CA CYS A 150 14.81 37.22 -21.61
C CYS A 150 14.97 37.84 -23.01
N SER A 151 13.83 38.15 -23.66
CA SER A 151 13.69 38.60 -25.05
C SER A 151 14.52 39.82 -25.50
N LYS A 152 15.15 40.58 -24.59
CA LYS A 152 16.05 41.68 -24.97
C LYS A 152 17.35 41.22 -25.65
N TYR A 153 17.68 39.93 -25.58
CA TYR A 153 18.78 39.36 -26.34
C TYR A 153 18.26 38.84 -27.69
N THR A 154 18.08 39.75 -28.64
CA THR A 154 17.54 39.49 -29.99
C THR A 154 18.41 38.55 -30.85
N LYS A 155 19.59 38.17 -30.37
CA LYS A 155 20.36 37.05 -30.91
C LYS A 155 20.34 35.93 -29.88
N TYR A 156 19.56 34.89 -30.16
CA TYR A 156 19.80 33.58 -29.56
C TYR A 156 21.27 33.24 -29.81
N ASP A 157 22.12 33.36 -28.80
CA ASP A 157 23.51 32.95 -28.94
C ASP A 157 23.55 31.44 -28.82
N ALA A 158 23.47 30.77 -29.97
CA ALA A 158 23.56 29.33 -30.08
C ALA A 158 24.88 28.77 -29.49
N ARG A 159 25.91 29.61 -29.29
CA ARG A 159 27.16 29.23 -28.63
C ARG A 159 27.01 29.12 -27.12
N VAL A 160 26.02 29.79 -26.53
CA VAL A 160 25.65 29.69 -25.12
C VAL A 160 24.37 28.85 -25.00
N LYS A 161 24.45 27.57 -25.40
CA LYS A 161 23.38 26.58 -25.16
C LYS A 161 22.98 26.62 -23.68
N GLY A 162 21.85 27.25 -23.36
CA GLY A 162 21.31 27.31 -22.00
C GLY A 162 21.84 28.44 -21.11
N GLY A 163 22.28 29.58 -21.69
CA GLY A 163 22.61 30.77 -20.89
C GLY A 163 21.50 31.13 -19.89
N LEU A 164 21.90 31.48 -18.67
CA LEU A 164 20.99 31.88 -17.61
C LEU A 164 20.42 33.28 -17.88
N CYS A 165 19.13 33.47 -17.62
CA CYS A 165 18.52 34.78 -17.55
C CYS A 165 19.15 35.64 -16.45
N PRO A 166 19.09 36.99 -16.54
CA PRO A 166 19.47 37.85 -15.43
C PRO A 166 18.77 37.44 -14.14
N SER A 167 19.42 37.63 -12.99
CA SER A 167 18.86 37.26 -11.68
C SER A 167 17.59 38.03 -11.33
N SER A 168 17.30 39.15 -11.99
CA SER A 168 16.00 39.83 -11.90
C SER A 168 15.63 40.51 -13.21
N GLY A 169 14.34 40.77 -13.39
CA GLY A 169 13.83 41.41 -14.59
C GLY A 169 12.33 41.59 -14.60
N THR A 170 11.80 42.10 -15.71
CA THR A 170 10.37 42.31 -15.91
C THR A 170 10.04 42.10 -17.38
N LEU A 171 8.99 41.32 -17.64
CA LEU A 171 8.42 41.10 -18.96
C LEU A 171 6.96 41.58 -18.99
N LYS A 172 6.51 41.98 -20.18
CA LYS A 172 5.13 42.42 -20.41
C LYS A 172 4.45 41.46 -21.38
N LEU A 173 3.22 41.07 -21.06
CA LEU A 173 2.37 40.24 -21.91
C LEU A 173 1.03 40.92 -22.15
N SER A 174 0.47 40.76 -23.34
CA SER A 174 -0.92 41.11 -23.60
C SER A 174 -1.83 40.03 -23.02
N PRO A 175 -2.91 40.40 -22.29
CA PRO A 175 -3.91 39.43 -21.84
C PRO A 175 -4.57 38.67 -23.01
N PRO A 176 -5.05 37.44 -22.80
CA PRO A 176 -5.90 36.76 -23.77
C PRO A 176 -7.15 37.58 -24.12
N ALA A 177 -7.59 37.53 -25.38
CA ALA A 177 -8.76 38.27 -25.85
C ALA A 177 -10.10 37.63 -25.43
N THR A 178 -10.10 36.35 -25.09
CA THR A 178 -11.30 35.59 -24.71
C THR A 178 -11.51 35.67 -23.19
N PRO A 179 -12.74 35.86 -22.70
CA PRO A 179 -13.05 35.72 -21.28
C PRO A 179 -12.74 34.31 -20.77
N GLY A 180 -12.22 34.19 -19.55
CA GLY A 180 -11.90 32.91 -18.94
C GLY A 180 -10.88 33.01 -17.82
N GLN A 181 -10.61 31.89 -17.17
CA GLN A 181 -9.49 31.75 -16.25
C GLN A 181 -8.33 31.02 -16.94
N TYR A 182 -7.12 31.50 -16.67
CA TYR A 182 -5.89 31.05 -17.31
C TYR A 182 -4.81 30.78 -16.27
N LYS A 183 -4.02 29.74 -16.50
CA LYS A 183 -2.75 29.54 -15.81
C LYS A 183 -1.63 30.20 -16.62
N ILE A 184 -0.74 30.88 -15.91
CA ILE A 184 0.49 31.44 -16.46
C ILE A 184 1.60 30.44 -16.15
N VAL A 185 2.24 29.94 -17.19
CA VAL A 185 3.22 28.85 -17.06
C VAL A 185 4.59 29.31 -17.54
N LEU A 186 5.62 29.03 -16.74
CA LEU A 186 7.03 29.12 -17.13
C LEU A 186 7.49 27.76 -17.65
N ALA A 187 7.59 27.63 -18.96
CA ALA A 187 7.90 26.36 -19.59
C ALA A 187 9.31 26.41 -20.22
N PRO A 188 10.19 25.43 -19.94
CA PRO A 188 11.45 25.33 -20.67
C PRO A 188 11.13 24.99 -22.13
N TRP A 189 11.63 25.78 -23.07
CA TRP A 189 11.58 25.43 -24.49
C TRP A 189 12.77 24.55 -24.83
N SER A 190 12.50 23.34 -25.28
CA SER A 190 13.50 22.57 -26.01
C SER A 190 13.46 23.04 -27.47
N PRO A 191 14.57 23.56 -28.03
CA PRO A 191 14.60 23.93 -29.44
C PRO A 191 14.29 22.69 -30.31
N VAL A 192 13.85 22.96 -31.54
CA VAL A 192 13.69 21.94 -32.59
C VAL A 192 14.95 21.08 -32.59
N ASN A 193 14.79 19.76 -32.42
CA ASN A 193 15.94 18.89 -32.45
C ASN A 193 16.51 18.81 -33.88
N GLU A 194 17.72 18.28 -34.03
CA GLU A 194 18.35 18.07 -35.35
C GLU A 194 17.52 17.22 -36.34
N PHE A 195 16.47 16.56 -35.87
CA PHE A 195 15.54 15.75 -36.67
C PHE A 195 14.31 16.53 -37.16
N GLY A 196 14.26 17.86 -36.97
CA GLY A 196 13.15 18.69 -37.43
C GLY A 196 11.84 18.51 -36.65
N MET A 197 11.87 17.77 -35.52
CA MET A 197 10.70 17.69 -34.66
C MET A 197 10.48 19.03 -33.97
N GLN A 198 9.25 19.55 -34.07
CA GLN A 198 8.86 20.81 -33.42
C GLN A 198 9.29 20.77 -31.95
N GLY A 199 9.90 21.85 -31.48
CA GLY A 199 10.29 22.00 -30.09
C GLY A 199 9.09 21.70 -29.19
N TYR A 200 9.29 20.86 -28.18
CA TYR A 200 8.25 20.56 -27.22
C TYR A 200 8.57 21.24 -25.89
N SER A 201 7.51 21.60 -25.18
CA SER A 201 7.60 21.90 -23.76
C SER A 201 6.72 20.89 -23.02
N ALA A 202 7.09 20.46 -21.83
CA ALA A 202 6.19 19.68 -20.99
C ALA A 202 5.53 20.64 -20.01
N LEU A 203 4.21 20.83 -20.15
CA LEU A 203 3.44 21.51 -19.10
C LEU A 203 3.35 20.58 -17.90
N LYS A 204 3.92 21.01 -16.78
CA LYS A 204 3.76 20.39 -15.48
C LYS A 204 3.13 21.41 -14.56
N ASP A 205 2.32 20.97 -13.59
CA ASP A 205 1.73 21.90 -12.62
C ASP A 205 2.79 22.66 -11.81
N SER A 206 3.98 22.07 -11.66
CA SER A 206 5.16 22.72 -11.06
C SER A 206 5.65 23.95 -11.82
N ASN A 207 5.21 24.14 -13.06
CA ASN A 207 5.63 25.25 -13.92
C ASN A 207 4.64 26.43 -13.85
N VAL A 208 3.52 26.28 -13.13
CA VAL A 208 2.52 27.35 -12.98
C VAL A 208 3.06 28.43 -12.06
N ILE A 209 3.20 29.64 -12.59
CA ILE A 209 3.72 30.80 -11.86
C ILE A 209 2.63 31.79 -11.42
N GLY A 210 1.37 31.57 -11.82
CA GLY A 210 0.24 32.37 -11.40
C GLY A 210 -1.06 31.97 -12.11
N VAL A 211 -2.17 32.49 -11.61
CA VAL A 211 -3.51 32.38 -12.22
C VAL A 211 -3.97 33.78 -12.62
N TYR A 212 -4.66 33.88 -13.75
CA TYR A 212 -5.14 35.12 -14.30
C TYR A 212 -6.57 34.98 -14.82
N THR A 213 -7.40 36.00 -14.64
CA THR A 213 -8.78 36.00 -15.13
C THR A 213 -9.01 37.15 -16.10
N VAL A 214 -9.49 36.80 -17.30
CA VAL A 214 -10.05 37.76 -18.24
C VAL A 214 -11.58 37.75 -18.03
N LEU A 215 -12.12 38.86 -17.56
CA LEU A 215 -13.55 39.06 -17.37
C LEU A 215 -14.19 39.55 -18.68
N PRO A 216 -15.51 39.38 -18.88
CA PRO A 216 -16.21 39.92 -20.05
C PRO A 216 -16.00 41.43 -20.25
N SER A 217 -16.25 41.91 -21.48
CA SER A 217 -16.17 43.35 -21.79
C SER A 217 -17.10 44.16 -20.89
N GLY A 218 -16.63 45.34 -20.43
CA GLY A 218 -17.41 46.20 -19.53
C GLY A 218 -17.44 45.72 -18.07
N CYS A 219 -16.47 44.91 -17.64
CA CYS A 219 -16.44 44.40 -16.27
C CYS A 219 -16.31 45.53 -15.23
N SER A 220 -17.06 45.42 -14.13
CA SER A 220 -17.02 46.40 -13.04
C SER A 220 -15.72 46.32 -12.23
N ALA A 221 -15.34 47.42 -11.58
CA ALA A 221 -14.22 47.43 -10.64
C ALA A 221 -14.39 46.41 -9.50
N ALA A 222 -15.64 46.18 -9.05
CA ALA A 222 -15.95 45.18 -8.04
C ALA A 222 -15.66 43.76 -8.52
N SER A 223 -16.12 43.39 -9.72
CA SER A 223 -15.81 42.06 -10.31
C SER A 223 -14.31 41.86 -10.53
N LYS A 224 -13.58 42.90 -10.93
CA LYS A 224 -12.12 42.85 -11.10
C LYS A 224 -11.41 42.65 -9.76
N LYS A 225 -11.87 43.32 -8.69
CA LYS A 225 -11.33 43.14 -7.33
C LYS A 225 -11.56 41.72 -6.81
N VAL A 226 -12.74 41.14 -7.03
CA VAL A 226 -13.03 39.74 -6.66
C VAL A 226 -12.11 38.78 -7.40
N ALA A 227 -11.99 38.92 -8.72
CA ALA A 227 -11.10 38.07 -9.53
C ALA A 227 -9.63 38.17 -9.09
N ILE A 228 -9.14 39.38 -8.77
CA ILE A 228 -7.79 39.59 -8.24
C ILE A 228 -7.60 38.88 -6.89
N ALA A 229 -8.60 38.95 -6.00
CA ALA A 229 -8.54 38.27 -4.70
C ALA A 229 -8.50 36.75 -4.86
N THR A 230 -9.35 36.18 -5.73
CA THR A 230 -9.37 34.74 -6.03
C THR A 230 -8.06 34.26 -6.65
N ASN A 231 -7.44 35.06 -7.51
CA ASN A 231 -6.18 34.69 -8.17
C ASN A 231 -4.94 34.97 -7.32
N ASN A 232 -5.09 35.49 -6.10
CA ASN A 232 -3.97 35.80 -5.23
C ASN A 232 -3.20 34.49 -4.87
N PRO A 233 -1.89 34.38 -5.18
CA PRO A 233 -1.14 33.16 -4.94
C PRO A 233 -1.18 32.67 -3.49
N GLN A 234 -1.15 33.59 -2.52
CA GLN A 234 -1.20 33.26 -1.10
C GLN A 234 -2.59 32.71 -0.71
N SER A 235 -3.67 33.28 -1.25
CA SER A 235 -5.02 32.73 -1.04
C SER A 235 -5.11 31.30 -1.57
N ILE A 236 -4.68 31.08 -2.82
CA ILE A 236 -4.69 29.76 -3.46
C ILE A 236 -3.89 28.75 -2.63
N LEU A 237 -2.70 29.12 -2.13
CA LEU A 237 -1.90 28.26 -1.26
C LEU A 237 -2.64 27.92 0.04
N ASN A 238 -3.23 28.91 0.71
CA ASN A 238 -3.95 28.70 1.95
C ASN A 238 -5.15 27.76 1.77
N ASP A 239 -5.90 27.92 0.67
CA ASP A 239 -7.03 27.05 0.32
C ASP A 239 -6.55 25.62 0.04
N ALA A 240 -5.45 25.46 -0.69
CA ALA A 240 -4.85 24.15 -0.96
C ALA A 240 -4.37 23.45 0.33
N LEU A 241 -3.74 24.20 1.25
CA LEU A 241 -3.31 23.68 2.55
C LEU A 241 -4.50 23.31 3.44
N ALA A 242 -5.57 24.10 3.43
CA ALA A 242 -6.80 23.79 4.15
C ALA A 242 -7.45 22.51 3.62
N ALA A 243 -7.55 22.36 2.29
CA ALA A 243 -8.05 21.14 1.64
C ALA A 243 -7.19 19.91 1.98
N ALA A 244 -5.85 20.04 1.91
CA ALA A 244 -4.93 18.96 2.27
C ALA A 244 -5.07 18.53 3.73
N LYS A 245 -5.29 19.47 4.65
CA LYS A 245 -5.53 19.18 6.07
C LYS A 245 -6.83 18.40 6.29
N ILE A 246 -7.90 18.72 5.54
CA ILE A 246 -9.17 17.98 5.58
C ILE A 246 -8.98 16.55 5.06
N VAL A 247 -8.24 16.36 3.97
CA VAL A 247 -7.93 15.01 3.44
C VAL A 247 -7.11 14.22 4.47
N GLN A 248 -6.07 14.82 5.05
CA GLN A 248 -5.23 14.17 6.05
C GLN A 248 -6.03 13.79 7.31
N SER A 249 -6.88 14.68 7.82
CA SER A 249 -7.71 14.38 8.99
C SER A 249 -8.72 13.26 8.71
N THR A 250 -9.28 13.23 7.51
CA THR A 250 -10.19 12.16 7.06
C THR A 250 -9.47 10.82 6.96
N GLN A 251 -8.27 10.80 6.37
CA GLN A 251 -7.43 9.59 6.29
C GLN A 251 -7.02 9.09 7.69
N LEU A 252 -6.63 9.99 8.58
CA LEU A 252 -6.29 9.65 9.96
C LEU A 252 -7.50 9.10 10.72
N ALA A 253 -8.68 9.70 10.54
CA ALA A 253 -9.92 9.20 11.13
C ALA A 253 -10.28 7.81 10.60
N ALA A 254 -10.15 7.57 9.29
CA ALA A 254 -10.38 6.26 8.68
C ALA A 254 -9.37 5.20 9.19
N MET A 255 -8.10 5.57 9.31
CA MET A 255 -7.06 4.70 9.88
C MET A 255 -7.37 4.36 11.34
N LYS A 256 -7.75 5.36 12.14
CA LYS A 256 -8.13 5.16 13.54
C LYS A 256 -9.35 4.26 13.67
N ALA A 257 -10.39 4.47 12.85
CA ALA A 257 -11.57 3.61 12.83
C ALA A 257 -11.22 2.15 12.49
N ARG A 258 -10.30 1.92 11.53
CA ARG A 258 -9.79 0.57 11.24
C ARG A 258 -9.01 -0.03 12.41
N LEU A 259 -8.16 0.76 13.06
CA LEU A 259 -7.41 0.30 14.23
C LEU A 259 -8.35 -0.06 15.39
N ASP A 260 -9.40 0.73 15.60
CA ASP A 260 -10.43 0.49 16.61
C ASP A 260 -11.23 -0.79 16.32
N LEU A 261 -11.48 -1.11 15.04
CA LEU A 261 -12.08 -2.40 14.62
C LEU A 261 -11.13 -3.59 14.82
N VAL A 262 -9.83 -3.40 14.61
CA VAL A 262 -8.82 -4.46 14.77
C VAL A 262 -8.52 -4.72 16.24
N LYS A 263 -8.56 -3.70 17.12
CA LYS A 263 -8.22 -3.82 18.53
C LYS A 263 -8.94 -4.95 19.29
N PRO A 264 -10.27 -5.14 19.19
CA PRO A 264 -10.92 -6.29 19.81
C PRO A 264 -10.50 -7.60 19.14
N LEU A 265 -10.34 -7.61 17.81
CA LEU A 265 -9.87 -8.78 17.07
C LEU A 265 -8.47 -9.22 17.49
N THR A 266 -7.52 -8.31 17.75
CA THR A 266 -6.18 -8.68 18.25
C THR A 266 -6.22 -9.29 19.65
N THR A 267 -7.20 -8.89 20.46
CA THR A 267 -7.40 -9.43 21.82
C THR A 267 -8.00 -10.85 21.73
N THR A 268 -8.85 -11.12 20.73
CA THR A 268 -9.38 -12.45 20.43
C THR A 268 -8.37 -13.34 19.68
N LEU A 269 -7.53 -12.76 18.81
CA LEU A 269 -6.47 -13.44 18.03
C LEU A 269 -5.32 -13.96 18.91
N GLN A 270 -5.11 -13.38 20.10
CA GLN A 270 -4.21 -13.96 21.11
C GLN A 270 -4.83 -15.16 21.84
N ALA A 271 -6.14 -15.39 21.70
CA ALA A 271 -6.83 -16.56 22.25
C ALA A 271 -7.19 -17.61 21.18
N GLU A 272 -7.36 -17.22 19.92
CA GLU A 272 -7.62 -18.14 18.80
C GLU A 272 -6.99 -17.61 17.51
N GLN A 273 -6.04 -18.34 16.92
CA GLN A 273 -5.56 -18.05 15.56
C GLN A 273 -6.69 -18.33 14.54
N PRO A 274 -7.03 -17.41 13.62
CA PRO A 274 -7.86 -17.72 12.46
C PRO A 274 -7.08 -17.61 11.16
N ALA A 275 -7.25 -18.60 10.28
CA ALA A 275 -7.56 -18.42 8.87
C ALA A 275 -7.76 -19.84 8.30
N SER A 276 -9.02 -20.23 8.10
CA SER A 276 -9.39 -21.57 7.65
C SER A 276 -8.64 -21.95 6.38
N LEU A 277 -7.91 -23.06 6.45
CA LEU A 277 -7.19 -23.63 5.32
C LEU A 277 -7.87 -24.95 4.98
N THR A 278 -8.51 -24.99 3.82
CA THR A 278 -9.32 -26.14 3.41
C THR A 278 -8.46 -27.12 2.62
N ILE A 279 -8.35 -28.34 3.12
CA ILE A 279 -7.87 -29.48 2.32
C ILE A 279 -9.10 -30.06 1.60
N THR A 280 -8.98 -30.32 0.29
CA THR A 280 -10.02 -31.02 -0.47
C THR A 280 -9.42 -32.21 -1.20
N GLY A 281 -9.99 -33.41 -0.98
CA GLY A 281 -9.75 -34.60 -1.78
C GLY A 281 -10.93 -34.80 -2.74
N LEU A 282 -10.65 -35.09 -4.02
CA LEU A 282 -11.67 -35.35 -5.04
C LEU A 282 -11.48 -36.77 -5.56
N ASP A 283 -12.04 -37.74 -4.85
CA ASP A 283 -12.49 -38.99 -5.44
C ASP A 283 -14.01 -38.87 -5.65
N THR A 284 -14.45 -39.05 -6.89
CA THR A 284 -15.87 -38.90 -7.28
C THR A 284 -16.71 -40.11 -6.91
N GLN A 285 -16.09 -41.27 -6.68
CA GLN A 285 -16.78 -42.51 -6.31
C GLN A 285 -16.87 -42.69 -4.78
N LYS A 286 -15.92 -42.10 -4.04
CA LYS A 286 -15.91 -42.06 -2.57
C LYS A 286 -15.35 -40.73 -2.08
N PRO A 287 -16.17 -39.66 -2.00
CA PRO A 287 -15.66 -38.38 -1.57
C PRO A 287 -15.14 -38.48 -0.13
N LEU A 288 -13.90 -38.06 0.09
CA LEU A 288 -13.31 -37.97 1.42
C LEU A 288 -13.66 -36.60 2.02
N ILE A 289 -14.39 -36.60 3.12
CA ILE A 289 -14.86 -35.39 3.79
C ILE A 289 -13.89 -35.07 4.92
N TRP A 290 -13.10 -34.03 4.73
CA TRP A 290 -12.26 -33.48 5.78
C TRP A 290 -13.14 -32.72 6.77
N LEU A 291 -12.93 -32.96 8.07
CA LEU A 291 -13.65 -32.28 9.14
C LEU A 291 -13.60 -30.77 8.93
N GLY A 292 -14.74 -30.20 8.53
CA GLY A 292 -14.92 -28.76 8.43
C GLY A 292 -14.92 -28.12 7.05
N LEU A 293 -15.38 -28.76 5.96
CA LEU A 293 -16.14 -28.08 4.88
C LEU A 293 -16.50 -29.04 3.73
N LEU A 294 -17.77 -29.42 3.64
CA LEU A 294 -18.41 -29.56 2.34
C LEU A 294 -19.28 -28.36 2.09
N GLN A 295 -19.42 -27.99 0.81
CA GLN A 295 -20.22 -26.84 0.47
C GLN A 295 -21.69 -27.20 0.32
N GLN A 296 -22.05 -28.35 -0.29
CA GLN A 296 -23.44 -28.78 -0.51
C GLN A 296 -23.60 -30.31 -0.72
N ILE A 297 -24.75 -30.90 -0.35
CA ILE A 297 -25.23 -32.22 -0.83
C ILE A 297 -26.48 -32.02 -1.66
N CYS A 298 -26.52 -32.62 -2.84
CA CYS A 298 -27.65 -32.55 -3.75
C CYS A 298 -28.46 -33.84 -3.76
N PHE A 299 -29.78 -33.72 -3.65
CA PHE A 299 -30.71 -34.83 -3.78
C PHE A 299 -31.76 -34.54 -4.86
N ARG A 300 -32.17 -35.58 -5.59
CA ARG A 300 -33.30 -35.53 -6.52
C ARG A 300 -34.28 -36.64 -6.14
N ILE A 301 -35.47 -36.26 -5.68
CA ILE A 301 -36.49 -37.20 -5.22
C ILE A 301 -37.62 -37.22 -6.26
N PRO A 302 -38.02 -38.39 -6.79
CA PRO A 302 -39.20 -38.47 -7.64
C PRO A 302 -40.46 -37.99 -6.89
N ALA A 303 -41.31 -37.22 -7.55
CA ALA A 303 -42.51 -36.65 -6.94
C ALA A 303 -43.44 -37.71 -6.31
N SER A 304 -43.47 -38.92 -6.90
CA SER A 304 -44.28 -40.05 -6.43
C SER A 304 -43.87 -40.61 -5.07
N VAL A 305 -42.66 -40.31 -4.59
CA VAL A 305 -42.12 -40.80 -3.30
C VAL A 305 -41.76 -39.65 -2.36
N ASN A 306 -42.16 -38.42 -2.67
CA ASN A 306 -41.77 -37.23 -1.92
C ASN A 306 -42.65 -37.01 -0.67
N VAL A 307 -42.52 -37.86 0.36
CA VAL A 307 -43.32 -37.77 1.61
C VAL A 307 -42.64 -36.87 2.66
N ASN A 308 -43.41 -36.11 3.43
CA ASN A 308 -42.93 -35.10 4.39
C ASN A 308 -43.45 -35.34 5.81
N PRO A 309 -42.73 -34.90 6.87
CA PRO A 309 -41.46 -34.17 6.84
C PRO A 309 -40.25 -35.09 6.61
N LYS A 310 -39.14 -34.54 6.09
CA LYS A 310 -37.88 -35.28 5.84
C LYS A 310 -36.75 -34.77 6.71
N GLN A 311 -35.75 -35.61 6.91
CA GLN A 311 -34.54 -35.24 7.63
C GLN A 311 -33.25 -35.80 7.05
N LEU A 312 -32.14 -35.11 7.33
CA LEU A 312 -30.80 -35.60 7.07
C LEU A 312 -30.25 -36.31 8.31
N VAL A 313 -29.81 -37.53 8.12
CA VAL A 313 -29.34 -38.41 9.19
C VAL A 313 -27.95 -38.90 8.84
N LEU A 314 -26.99 -38.71 9.74
CA LEU A 314 -25.62 -39.21 9.59
C LEU A 314 -25.47 -40.56 10.32
N TYR A 315 -25.06 -41.57 9.57
CA TYR A 315 -24.75 -42.92 10.06
C TYR A 315 -23.26 -43.22 9.95
N VAL A 316 -22.74 -44.04 10.86
CA VAL A 316 -21.42 -44.69 10.70
C VAL A 316 -21.56 -45.88 9.75
N GLY A 317 -20.57 -46.10 8.90
CA GLY A 317 -20.51 -47.21 7.94
C GLY A 317 -21.41 -47.03 6.73
N ASP A 318 -21.88 -48.15 6.17
CA ASP A 318 -22.77 -48.23 5.01
C ASP A 318 -24.24 -47.86 5.31
N GLY A 319 -24.54 -47.50 6.57
CA GLY A 319 -25.86 -47.14 7.03
C GLY A 319 -26.82 -48.32 7.19
N THR A 320 -26.37 -49.58 7.10
CA THR A 320 -27.22 -50.76 7.37
C THR A 320 -27.33 -51.10 8.85
N SER A 321 -26.31 -50.73 9.65
CA SER A 321 -26.35 -50.77 11.12
C SER A 321 -25.43 -49.68 11.67
N GLY A 322 -25.95 -48.77 12.51
CA GLY A 322 -25.12 -47.66 13.00
C GLY A 322 -25.79 -46.76 14.04
N THR A 323 -24.97 -46.20 14.91
CA THR A 323 -25.34 -45.19 15.91
C THR A 323 -25.60 -43.85 15.22
N TYR A 324 -26.79 -43.28 15.44
CA TYR A 324 -27.18 -41.97 14.93
C TYR A 324 -26.40 -40.84 15.61
N TYR A 325 -25.88 -39.88 14.83
CA TYR A 325 -25.25 -38.66 15.36
C TYR A 325 -26.17 -37.43 15.18
N PRO A 326 -27.08 -37.15 16.15
CA PRO A 326 -28.07 -36.06 16.03
C PRO A 326 -27.47 -34.67 15.89
N ASN A 327 -26.27 -34.46 16.44
CA ASN A 327 -25.64 -33.14 16.54
C ASN A 327 -24.44 -32.97 15.59
N ALA A 328 -24.20 -33.93 14.70
CA ALA A 328 -23.03 -33.89 13.82
C ALA A 328 -23.24 -33.01 12.57
N LEU A 329 -24.47 -32.59 12.28
CA LEU A 329 -24.79 -31.71 11.15
C LEU A 329 -25.02 -30.29 11.67
N GLY A 330 -24.18 -29.33 11.25
CA GLY A 330 -24.18 -27.95 11.75
C GLY A 330 -25.37 -27.10 11.30
N SER A 331 -26.02 -26.45 12.26
CA SER A 331 -26.99 -25.33 12.17
C SER A 331 -27.96 -25.34 10.98
N GLY A 332 -28.93 -26.23 11.03
CA GLY A 332 -30.19 -26.19 10.30
C GLY A 332 -31.03 -27.30 10.88
N SER A 333 -32.17 -26.96 11.49
CA SER A 333 -33.13 -27.93 12.01
C SER A 333 -33.25 -29.09 11.04
N GLY A 334 -33.06 -30.33 11.50
CA GLY A 334 -32.98 -31.51 10.64
C GLY A 334 -34.18 -31.71 9.70
N GLN A 335 -35.25 -30.93 9.81
CA GLN A 335 -36.40 -30.95 8.91
C GLN A 335 -36.21 -30.07 7.67
N LEU A 336 -36.25 -30.69 6.50
CA LEU A 336 -36.33 -29.99 5.21
C LEU A 336 -37.79 -29.62 4.90
N SER A 337 -38.01 -28.52 4.17
CA SER A 337 -39.35 -28.09 3.77
C SER A 337 -40.02 -29.10 2.83
N ALA A 338 -41.35 -29.03 2.74
CA ALA A 338 -42.14 -30.00 1.99
C ALA A 338 -41.77 -30.10 0.48
N ASP A 339 -41.28 -29.01 -0.09
CA ASP A 339 -40.93 -28.88 -1.50
C ASP A 339 -39.43 -29.01 -1.77
N TYR A 340 -38.64 -29.40 -0.76
CA TYR A 340 -37.19 -29.36 -0.88
C TYR A 340 -36.66 -30.41 -1.86
N GLN A 341 -36.26 -29.96 -3.05
CA GLN A 341 -35.42 -30.66 -4.01
C GLN A 341 -34.23 -29.78 -4.36
N GLY A 342 -33.01 -30.32 -4.32
CA GLY A 342 -31.81 -29.55 -4.65
C GLY A 342 -30.64 -29.80 -3.72
N CYS A 343 -29.73 -28.83 -3.70
CA CYS A 343 -28.46 -28.89 -2.99
C CYS A 343 -28.52 -28.11 -1.67
N THR A 344 -28.33 -28.81 -0.53
CA THR A 344 -28.30 -28.17 0.79
C THR A 344 -26.86 -28.02 1.26
N PRO A 345 -26.45 -26.83 1.72
CA PRO A 345 -25.21 -26.72 2.46
C PRO A 345 -25.29 -27.59 3.71
N PHE A 346 -24.19 -28.27 4.02
CA PHE A 346 -24.05 -29.03 5.25
C PHE A 346 -22.61 -28.98 5.72
N THR A 347 -22.44 -28.99 7.04
CA THR A 347 -21.12 -29.11 7.68
C THR A 347 -21.16 -30.28 8.64
N VAL A 348 -20.16 -31.15 8.53
CA VAL A 348 -19.92 -32.19 9.53
C VAL A 348 -19.14 -31.55 10.69
N SER A 349 -19.66 -31.68 11.90
CA SER A 349 -19.01 -31.20 13.12
C SER A 349 -17.59 -31.75 13.22
N SER A 350 -16.64 -30.93 13.69
CA SER A 350 -15.24 -31.31 13.90
C SER A 350 -15.04 -32.45 14.92
N GLY A 351 -16.10 -32.85 15.64
CA GLY A 351 -16.08 -33.95 16.60
C GLY A 351 -16.35 -35.35 16.04
N VAL A 352 -16.63 -35.50 14.73
CA VAL A 352 -16.90 -36.82 14.13
C VAL A 352 -15.58 -37.62 13.98
N PRO A 353 -15.48 -38.86 14.50
CA PRO A 353 -14.27 -39.69 14.35
C PRO A 353 -13.91 -40.00 12.90
N VAL A 354 -12.67 -40.43 12.64
CA VAL A 354 -12.30 -40.96 11.32
C VAL A 354 -13.06 -42.26 11.07
N GLY A 355 -13.57 -42.43 9.85
CA GLY A 355 -14.26 -43.66 9.45
C GLY A 355 -15.19 -43.47 8.25
N ALA A 356 -15.81 -44.55 7.81
CA ALA A 356 -16.86 -44.50 6.79
C ALA A 356 -18.16 -43.96 7.39
N TYR A 357 -18.88 -43.14 6.64
CA TYR A 357 -20.17 -42.59 7.02
C TYR A 357 -21.13 -42.60 5.85
N THR A 358 -22.42 -42.60 6.16
CA THR A 358 -23.49 -42.46 5.17
C THR A 358 -24.47 -41.41 5.65
N ILE A 359 -24.70 -40.37 4.84
CA ILE A 359 -25.83 -39.45 5.04
C ILE A 359 -27.01 -40.00 4.28
N LYS A 360 -28.12 -40.15 5.00
CA LYS A 360 -29.41 -40.50 4.40
C LYS A 360 -30.37 -39.33 4.49
N LEU A 361 -31.13 -39.15 3.43
CA LEU A 361 -32.31 -38.32 3.42
C LEU A 361 -33.50 -39.23 3.71
N GLU A 362 -34.06 -39.12 4.90
CA GLU A 362 -35.09 -40.04 5.40
C GLU A 362 -36.39 -39.33 5.74
N GLU A 363 -37.49 -40.06 5.73
CA GLU A 363 -38.76 -39.59 6.29
C GLU A 363 -38.70 -39.58 7.82
N VAL A 364 -39.18 -38.48 8.42
CA VAL A 364 -39.20 -38.33 9.87
C VAL A 364 -40.12 -39.40 10.47
N ASN A 365 -39.63 -40.10 11.50
CA ASN A 365 -40.30 -41.18 12.25
C ASN A 365 -40.42 -42.56 11.56
N SER A 366 -40.37 -42.66 10.23
CA SER A 366 -40.46 -43.99 9.57
C SER A 366 -39.09 -44.61 9.27
N GLY A 367 -38.04 -43.79 9.15
CA GLY A 367 -36.70 -44.25 8.76
C GLY A 367 -36.60 -44.69 7.29
N ASN A 368 -37.64 -44.45 6.49
CA ASN A 368 -37.62 -44.74 5.06
C ASN A 368 -36.60 -43.81 4.39
N SER A 369 -35.54 -44.38 3.82
CA SER A 369 -34.52 -43.63 3.09
C SER A 369 -34.97 -43.34 1.66
N PHE A 370 -34.97 -42.07 1.28
CA PHE A 370 -35.23 -41.60 -0.08
C PHE A 370 -33.95 -41.61 -0.93
N ALA A 371 -32.82 -41.32 -0.30
CA ALA A 371 -31.52 -41.25 -0.94
C ALA A 371 -30.41 -41.37 0.11
N SER A 372 -29.26 -41.90 -0.29
CA SER A 372 -28.08 -42.00 0.56
C SER A 372 -26.82 -41.60 -0.19
N VAL A 373 -25.90 -40.96 0.52
CA VAL A 373 -24.55 -40.66 0.04
C VAL A 373 -23.56 -41.16 1.08
N SER A 374 -22.68 -42.07 0.67
CA SER A 374 -21.60 -42.57 1.52
C SER A 374 -20.31 -41.80 1.26
N PHE A 375 -19.52 -41.63 2.31
CA PHE A 375 -18.25 -40.93 2.29
C PHE A 375 -17.34 -41.45 3.39
N ASP A 376 -16.04 -41.21 3.26
CA ASP A 376 -15.09 -41.45 4.35
C ASP A 376 -14.77 -40.12 5.02
N ALA A 377 -14.84 -40.05 6.35
CA ALA A 377 -14.36 -38.89 7.11
C ALA A 377 -12.87 -39.11 7.41
N GLY A 378 -12.01 -38.32 6.77
CA GLY A 378 -10.57 -38.34 7.03
C GLY A 378 -10.17 -37.28 8.07
N LYS A 379 -9.03 -37.50 8.74
CA LYS A 379 -8.34 -36.44 9.49
C LYS A 379 -7.33 -35.75 8.59
N ALA A 380 -7.56 -34.47 8.33
CA ALA A 380 -6.59 -33.59 7.71
C ALA A 380 -6.30 -32.43 8.66
N ALA A 381 -5.05 -32.02 8.72
CA ALA A 381 -4.63 -30.83 9.46
C ALA A 381 -3.69 -30.01 8.58
N VAL A 382 -3.82 -28.69 8.65
CA VAL A 382 -2.78 -27.77 8.19
C VAL A 382 -2.47 -26.79 9.29
N MET A 383 -1.18 -26.65 9.60
CA MET A 383 -0.71 -25.74 10.63
C MET A 383 0.47 -24.93 10.11
N PHE A 384 0.55 -23.66 10.51
CA PHE A 384 1.76 -22.87 10.31
C PHE A 384 2.74 -23.17 11.44
N SER A 385 3.89 -23.74 11.11
CA SER A 385 4.85 -24.21 12.13
C SER A 385 5.89 -23.18 12.53
N THR A 386 6.32 -22.32 11.59
CA THR A 386 7.42 -21.37 11.82
C THR A 386 7.32 -20.13 10.94
N MET A 387 7.64 -18.98 11.53
CA MET A 387 7.99 -17.74 10.82
C MET A 387 9.47 -17.46 11.07
N THR A 388 10.30 -17.52 10.03
CA THR A 388 11.74 -17.30 10.15
C THR A 388 12.15 -16.07 9.34
N PRO A 389 12.72 -15.03 9.97
CA PRO A 389 13.28 -13.89 9.25
C PRO A 389 14.46 -14.34 8.37
N GLN A 390 14.50 -13.86 7.12
CA GLN A 390 15.63 -13.97 6.21
C GLN A 390 15.90 -12.58 5.60
N SER A 391 17.13 -12.29 5.17
CA SER A 391 17.45 -11.00 4.53
C SER A 391 16.50 -10.73 3.35
N GLY A 392 15.61 -9.75 3.49
CA GLY A 392 14.62 -9.35 2.48
C GLY A 392 13.36 -10.22 2.35
N ALA A 393 13.22 -11.31 3.11
CA ALA A 393 12.01 -12.13 3.17
C ALA A 393 11.64 -12.66 4.57
N ILE A 394 10.35 -12.91 4.84
CA ILE A 394 9.94 -13.81 5.94
C ILE A 394 9.58 -15.17 5.34
N LEU A 395 10.15 -16.24 5.90
CA LEU A 395 9.78 -17.61 5.56
C LEU A 395 8.62 -18.07 6.45
N LEU A 396 7.48 -18.38 5.84
CA LEU A 396 6.33 -18.98 6.52
C LEU A 396 6.23 -20.46 6.12
N THR A 397 6.34 -21.38 7.08
CA THR A 397 6.21 -22.82 6.78
C THR A 397 4.85 -23.33 7.20
N ALA A 398 4.08 -23.84 6.24
CA ALA A 398 2.90 -24.67 6.49
C ALA A 398 3.30 -26.15 6.52
N LYS A 399 2.73 -26.89 7.46
CA LYS A 399 2.77 -28.35 7.52
C LYS A 399 1.37 -28.86 7.26
N TRP A 400 1.24 -29.89 6.42
CA TRP A 400 -0.02 -30.61 6.27
C TRP A 400 0.15 -32.06 6.69
N SER A 401 -0.94 -32.64 7.18
CA SER A 401 -1.10 -34.08 7.35
C SER A 401 -2.50 -34.51 6.95
N VAL A 402 -2.59 -35.73 6.47
CA VAL A 402 -3.73 -36.45 5.89
C VAL A 402 -3.53 -37.89 6.36
N ASP A 403 -4.57 -38.54 6.86
CA ASP A 403 -4.49 -39.96 7.23
C ASP A 403 -3.95 -40.79 6.05
N ALA A 404 -2.89 -41.58 6.28
CA ALA A 404 -2.19 -42.34 5.26
C ALA A 404 -3.08 -43.33 4.50
N THR A 405 -4.12 -43.85 5.15
CA THR A 405 -5.09 -44.76 4.50
C THR A 405 -6.06 -44.05 3.57
N HIS A 406 -6.14 -42.72 3.66
CA HIS A 406 -7.08 -41.88 2.93
C HIS A 406 -6.39 -40.86 2.01
N ALA A 407 -5.05 -40.79 2.01
CA ALA A 407 -4.31 -39.93 1.13
C ALA A 407 -4.54 -40.32 -0.34
N THR A 408 -4.93 -39.35 -1.17
CA THR A 408 -5.13 -39.55 -2.61
C THR A 408 -4.10 -38.77 -3.42
N LEU A 409 -3.96 -39.12 -4.71
CA LEU A 409 -3.11 -38.37 -5.64
C LEU A 409 -3.65 -36.94 -5.85
N THR A 410 -4.97 -36.76 -5.77
CA THR A 410 -5.69 -35.53 -6.12
C THR A 410 -5.96 -34.63 -4.91
N ASP A 411 -5.49 -34.99 -3.72
CA ASP A 411 -5.60 -34.14 -2.54
C ASP A 411 -4.90 -32.80 -2.77
N THR A 412 -5.59 -31.71 -2.44
CA THR A 412 -5.09 -30.36 -2.63
C THR A 412 -5.11 -29.55 -1.34
N VAL A 413 -4.10 -28.71 -1.18
CA VAL A 413 -4.04 -27.65 -0.16
C VAL A 413 -4.35 -26.32 -0.85
N LYS A 414 -5.34 -25.58 -0.35
CA LYS A 414 -5.76 -24.28 -0.90
C LYS A 414 -5.54 -23.17 0.12
N ILE A 415 -5.05 -22.02 -0.35
CA ILE A 415 -4.90 -20.78 0.41
C ILE A 415 -5.96 -19.81 -0.07
N LEU A 416 -6.76 -19.31 0.87
CA LEU A 416 -7.86 -18.41 0.60
C LEU A 416 -7.53 -17.00 1.12
N ASN A 417 -8.02 -15.96 0.46
CA ASN A 417 -8.01 -14.61 1.00
C ASN A 417 -9.16 -14.39 2.00
N VAL A 418 -9.25 -13.20 2.60
CA VAL A 418 -10.29 -12.85 3.58
C VAL A 418 -11.71 -12.85 3.00
N GLN A 419 -11.86 -12.86 1.67
CA GLN A 419 -13.13 -12.98 0.96
C GLN A 419 -13.47 -14.44 0.59
N GLY A 420 -12.64 -15.43 0.97
CA GLY A 420 -12.84 -16.83 0.62
C GLY A 420 -12.45 -17.19 -0.81
N THR A 421 -11.76 -16.31 -1.54
CA THR A 421 -11.24 -16.61 -2.89
C THR A 421 -9.91 -17.36 -2.80
N VAL A 422 -9.74 -18.43 -3.57
CA VAL A 422 -8.48 -19.17 -3.67
C VAL A 422 -7.41 -18.31 -4.35
N VAL A 423 -6.34 -17.98 -3.62
CA VAL A 423 -5.20 -17.22 -4.14
C VAL A 423 -4.03 -18.12 -4.54
N TYR A 424 -3.96 -19.32 -3.95
CA TYR A 424 -2.97 -20.33 -4.31
C TYR A 424 -3.47 -21.72 -3.95
N TRP A 425 -2.99 -22.74 -4.65
CA TRP A 425 -3.25 -24.14 -4.30
C TRP A 425 -2.16 -25.06 -4.84
N PHE A 426 -2.07 -26.30 -4.34
CA PHE A 426 -1.18 -27.33 -4.86
C PHE A 426 -1.67 -28.74 -4.51
N TYR A 427 -1.29 -29.75 -5.30
CA TYR A 427 -1.49 -31.17 -4.97
C TYR A 427 -0.51 -31.63 -3.88
N THR A 428 -0.99 -32.33 -2.84
CA THR A 428 -0.14 -32.84 -1.75
C THR A 428 0.89 -33.85 -2.26
N SER A 429 0.53 -34.65 -3.26
CA SER A 429 1.34 -35.72 -3.87
C SER A 429 2.63 -35.24 -4.55
N CYS A 430 2.70 -33.98 -5.00
CA CYS A 430 3.87 -33.44 -5.71
C CYS A 430 4.26 -32.01 -5.30
N ARG A 431 3.43 -31.30 -4.54
CA ARG A 431 3.53 -29.84 -4.31
C ARG A 431 3.50 -29.02 -5.60
N CYS A 432 2.74 -29.48 -6.59
CA CYS A 432 2.66 -28.88 -7.91
C CYS A 432 1.19 -28.55 -8.28
N GLN A 433 0.98 -27.70 -9.28
CA GLN A 433 -0.36 -27.22 -9.70
C GLN A 433 -0.89 -27.92 -10.96
N ASN A 434 0.00 -28.47 -11.77
CA ASN A 434 -0.37 -28.88 -13.13
C ASN A 434 -1.01 -30.27 -13.16
N SER A 435 -0.49 -31.22 -12.37
CA SER A 435 -0.96 -32.60 -12.34
C SER A 435 -0.63 -33.26 -11.00
N PRO A 436 -1.44 -34.20 -10.50
CA PRO A 436 -1.07 -35.05 -9.38
C PRO A 436 0.29 -35.74 -9.56
N GLY A 437 0.97 -36.05 -8.44
CA GLY A 437 2.15 -36.91 -8.41
C GLY A 437 1.81 -38.39 -8.68
N SER A 438 2.82 -39.26 -8.63
CA SER A 438 2.66 -40.70 -8.87
C SER A 438 2.29 -41.51 -7.63
N ALA A 439 2.43 -40.94 -6.43
CA ALA A 439 2.12 -41.59 -5.16
C ALA A 439 1.43 -40.60 -4.20
N PRO A 440 0.44 -41.05 -3.39
CA PRO A 440 -0.16 -40.21 -2.37
C PRO A 440 0.87 -39.83 -1.30
N VAL A 441 0.81 -38.58 -0.83
CA VAL A 441 1.73 -38.07 0.19
C VAL A 441 0.91 -37.62 1.41
N PRO A 442 0.87 -38.42 2.49
CA PRO A 442 0.00 -38.17 3.63
C PRO A 442 0.48 -37.01 4.49
N GLU A 443 1.74 -36.63 4.43
CA GLU A 443 2.25 -35.49 5.19
C GLU A 443 3.33 -34.76 4.44
N GLY A 444 3.48 -33.48 4.72
CA GLY A 444 4.58 -32.71 4.18
C GLY A 444 4.62 -31.27 4.64
N THR A 445 5.61 -30.55 4.12
CA THR A 445 5.83 -29.14 4.44
C THR A 445 5.96 -28.30 3.18
N PHE A 446 5.45 -27.08 3.28
CA PHE A 446 5.49 -26.08 2.23
C PHE A 446 5.93 -24.73 2.81
N THR A 447 6.99 -24.15 2.26
CA THR A 447 7.50 -22.85 2.71
C THR A 447 7.15 -21.77 1.71
N PHE A 448 6.48 -20.72 2.20
CA PHE A 448 6.21 -19.49 1.48
C PHE A 448 7.27 -18.45 1.84
N LYS A 449 7.78 -17.73 0.85
CA LYS A 449 8.55 -16.50 1.09
C LYS A 449 7.62 -15.31 1.02
N LEU A 450 7.66 -14.43 2.01
CA LEU A 450 7.00 -13.13 2.05
C LEU A 450 8.07 -12.06 1.77
N LEU A 451 8.10 -11.52 0.56
CA LEU A 451 9.11 -10.53 0.16
C LEU A 451 8.68 -9.11 0.54
N LYS A 452 9.67 -8.25 0.83
CA LYS A 452 9.48 -6.79 0.90
C LYS A 452 9.80 -6.17 -0.46
N LEU A 453 8.82 -5.56 -1.12
CA LEU A 453 9.07 -4.75 -2.33
C LEU A 453 9.13 -3.27 -1.97
N ASN A 454 10.22 -2.61 -2.34
CA ASN A 454 10.45 -1.18 -2.11
C ASN A 454 9.74 -0.27 -3.13
N SER A 455 8.84 -0.81 -3.96
CA SER A 455 8.25 -0.09 -5.10
C SER A 455 7.13 0.88 -4.71
N VAL A 456 6.66 0.87 -3.46
CA VAL A 456 5.67 1.83 -2.95
C VAL A 456 6.29 2.61 -1.79
N PRO A 457 6.50 3.93 -1.91
CA PRO A 457 6.98 4.75 -0.80
C PRO A 457 6.03 4.64 0.40
N GLY A 458 6.52 4.08 1.50
CA GLY A 458 5.75 3.87 2.73
C GLY A 458 4.88 2.61 2.76
N GLY A 459 4.83 1.82 1.68
CA GLY A 459 4.03 0.61 1.60
C GLY A 459 4.84 -0.67 1.43
N TYR A 460 4.29 -1.78 1.91
CA TYR A 460 4.88 -3.11 1.78
C TYR A 460 4.03 -3.94 0.83
N THR A 461 4.61 -4.54 -0.20
CA THR A 461 3.93 -5.55 -1.02
C THR A 461 4.41 -6.93 -0.61
N VAL A 462 3.51 -7.74 -0.06
CA VAL A 462 3.75 -9.17 0.18
C VAL A 462 3.62 -9.91 -1.14
N LYS A 463 4.63 -10.69 -1.53
CA LYS A 463 4.51 -11.76 -2.52
C LYS A 463 4.63 -13.09 -1.80
N LEU A 464 3.83 -14.09 -2.15
CA LEU A 464 4.00 -15.48 -1.71
C LEU A 464 4.78 -16.22 -2.80
N CYS A 465 6.05 -16.59 -2.57
CA CYS A 465 6.84 -17.33 -3.57
C CYS A 465 6.97 -18.82 -3.21
N PRO A 466 6.06 -19.69 -3.69
CA PRO A 466 6.17 -21.14 -3.58
C PRO A 466 7.32 -21.62 -4.48
N SER A 467 8.38 -22.20 -3.92
CA SER A 467 9.44 -22.90 -4.68
C SER A 467 10.38 -22.09 -5.60
N GLY A 468 10.81 -20.89 -5.18
CA GLY A 468 11.94 -20.19 -5.82
C GLY A 468 11.65 -19.56 -7.19
N GLY A 469 10.45 -19.76 -7.75
CA GLY A 469 9.90 -18.95 -8.83
C GLY A 469 9.08 -17.77 -8.29
N ASP A 470 9.13 -16.64 -8.99
CA ASP A 470 8.38 -15.41 -8.65
C ASP A 470 6.92 -15.49 -9.10
N LEU A 471 6.16 -16.47 -8.59
CA LEU A 471 4.71 -16.49 -8.78
C LEU A 471 4.06 -15.58 -7.74
N VAL A 472 3.54 -14.44 -8.17
CA VAL A 472 2.84 -13.48 -7.29
C VAL A 472 1.46 -14.03 -6.97
N ALA A 473 1.31 -14.73 -5.84
CA ALA A 473 0.00 -15.30 -5.49
C ALA A 473 -0.99 -14.28 -4.91
N ALA A 474 -0.51 -13.22 -4.26
CA ALA A 474 -1.32 -12.12 -3.74
C ALA A 474 -0.45 -10.87 -3.56
N VAL A 475 -1.07 -9.68 -3.57
CA VAL A 475 -0.45 -8.38 -3.24
C VAL A 475 -1.30 -7.75 -2.13
N GLY A 476 -0.74 -7.60 -0.94
CA GLY A 476 -1.41 -6.90 0.17
C GLY A 476 -0.71 -5.58 0.48
N SER A 477 -1.46 -4.49 0.62
CA SER A 477 -0.95 -3.16 1.00
C SER A 477 -1.12 -2.87 2.49
N ASP A 478 -0.01 -2.59 3.18
CA ASP A 478 0.09 -1.74 4.38
C ASP A 478 -0.60 -2.19 5.69
N TRP A 479 -1.28 -3.34 5.74
CA TRP A 479 -2.03 -3.77 6.93
C TRP A 479 -1.27 -4.68 7.91
N ILE A 480 -0.04 -5.11 7.58
CA ILE A 480 0.80 -5.92 8.48
C ILE A 480 1.75 -5.00 9.27
N PRO A 481 1.72 -5.01 10.61
CA PRO A 481 2.59 -4.16 11.44
C PRO A 481 4.00 -4.73 11.54
N TRP A 482 4.78 -4.64 10.46
CA TRP A 482 6.10 -5.27 10.33
C TRP A 482 7.09 -4.93 11.46
N ALA A 483 7.04 -3.69 11.98
CA ALA A 483 7.87 -3.27 13.11
C ALA A 483 7.64 -4.12 14.38
N GLN A 484 6.43 -4.69 14.56
CA GLN A 484 6.11 -5.59 15.67
C GLN A 484 6.61 -7.02 15.46
N LEU A 485 6.95 -7.40 14.22
CA LEU A 485 7.54 -8.69 13.87
C LEU A 485 9.08 -8.66 13.90
N GLY A 486 9.69 -7.57 14.39
CA GLY A 486 11.14 -7.41 14.51
C GLY A 486 11.84 -7.02 13.21
N TRP A 487 11.14 -6.34 12.30
CA TRP A 487 11.61 -5.92 10.97
C TRP A 487 11.78 -4.41 10.83
#